data_AF-A0A7S1UYN2-F1
#
_entry.id   AF-A0A7S1UYN2-F1
#
_cell.length_a   1.000
_cell.length_b   1.000
_cell.length_c   1.000
_cell.angle_alpha   90.00
_cell.angle_beta   90.00
_cell.angle_gamma   90.00
#
_symmetry.space_group_name_H-M   'P 1'
#
loop_
_entity.id
_entity.type
_entity.pdbx_description
1 polymer ?
#
loop_
_entity_poly.entity_id
_entity_poly.type
_entity_poly.pdbx_seq_one_letter_code
_entity_poly.pdbx_strand_id
1 'polypeptide(L)'
;NMAKMEDKAQAARALYEHAEALGADFLPYVEPSMSELIPLIAFQYSSEVRSTCAQAAAAVFNCACLSDNLDLARDYLPVLALALCKQTESEKTDDMDVVYAFADALSDTLYFAYRQLSDENATLVSKFSVELGQSIVGILMRLMVACLSRRAELVCSLHGANGDLSGEDEKKEIENSLNKEQEVLTPLVDSIGYTLKFLKEAFLPIFDADVAPILGPYLGESPDTRARFA
;
A
#
# COMPACT_ATOMS: atom_id res chain seq x y z
N ASN A 1 7.25 -20.94 -20.10
CA ASN A 1 7.43 -19.91 -19.07
C ASN A 1 6.14 -19.15 -18.77
N MET A 2 5.40 -18.65 -19.76
CA MET A 2 4.13 -17.93 -19.54
C MET A 2 3.08 -18.73 -18.77
N ALA A 3 2.78 -19.98 -19.19
CA ALA A 3 1.83 -20.85 -18.47
C ALA A 3 2.16 -21.05 -16.99
N LYS A 4 3.46 -21.16 -16.63
CA LYS A 4 3.88 -21.29 -15.23
C LYS A 4 3.68 -20.01 -14.41
N MET A 5 3.64 -18.84 -15.04
CA MET A 5 3.37 -17.57 -14.37
C MET A 5 1.87 -17.40 -14.15
N GLU A 6 1.07 -17.78 -15.15
CA GLU A 6 -0.40 -17.82 -15.05
C GLU A 6 -0.85 -18.79 -13.95
N ASP A 7 -0.28 -20.00 -13.91
CA ASP A 7 -0.55 -20.98 -12.85
C ASP A 7 -0.21 -20.42 -11.45
N LYS A 8 0.88 -19.64 -11.32
CA LYS A 8 1.28 -18.99 -10.05
C LYS A 8 0.27 -17.93 -9.62
N ALA A 9 -0.12 -17.04 -10.54
CA ALA A 9 -1.12 -16.01 -10.24
C ALA A 9 -2.47 -16.64 -9.89
N GLN A 10 -2.88 -17.70 -10.59
CA GLN A 10 -4.10 -18.43 -10.30
C GLN A 10 -4.07 -19.12 -8.95
N ALA A 11 -2.94 -19.73 -8.55
CA ALA A 11 -2.77 -20.31 -7.23
C ALA A 11 -2.83 -19.26 -6.12
N ALA A 12 -2.23 -18.08 -6.32
CA ALA A 12 -2.31 -16.97 -5.38
C ALA A 12 -3.76 -16.46 -5.22
N ARG A 13 -4.52 -16.33 -6.32
CA ARG A 13 -5.95 -15.97 -6.29
C ARG A 13 -6.78 -17.00 -5.51
N ALA A 14 -6.55 -18.29 -5.72
CA ALA A 14 -7.23 -19.33 -4.95
C ALA A 14 -6.91 -19.25 -3.45
N LEU A 15 -5.65 -18.98 -3.08
CA LEU A 15 -5.26 -18.76 -1.69
C LEU A 15 -5.98 -17.53 -1.09
N TYR A 16 -6.04 -16.43 -1.83
CA TYR A 16 -6.80 -15.23 -1.44
C TYR A 16 -8.28 -15.57 -1.16
N GLU A 17 -8.95 -16.22 -2.10
CA GLU A 17 -10.38 -16.58 -1.97
C GLU A 17 -10.63 -17.51 -0.77
N HIS A 18 -9.74 -18.48 -0.54
CA HIS A 18 -9.84 -19.37 0.61
C HIS A 18 -9.57 -18.66 1.95
N ALA A 19 -8.60 -17.75 2.00
CA ALA A 19 -8.30 -16.96 3.19
C ALA A 19 -9.51 -16.08 3.56
N GLU A 20 -10.07 -15.35 2.60
CA GLU A 20 -11.26 -14.51 2.79
C GLU A 20 -12.49 -15.33 3.23
N ALA A 21 -12.70 -16.52 2.64
CA ALA A 21 -13.85 -17.35 2.97
C ALA A 21 -13.77 -18.02 4.35
N LEU A 22 -12.56 -18.40 4.79
CA LEU A 22 -12.35 -19.17 6.01
C LEU A 22 -12.02 -18.30 7.23
N GLY A 23 -11.45 -17.10 7.03
CA GLY A 23 -11.08 -16.21 8.13
C GLY A 23 -10.17 -16.91 9.15
N ALA A 24 -10.60 -16.97 10.41
CA ALA A 24 -9.85 -17.65 11.47
C ALA A 24 -9.65 -19.16 11.24
N ASP A 25 -10.54 -19.83 10.49
CA ASP A 25 -10.38 -21.25 10.17
C ASP A 25 -9.19 -21.51 9.20
N PHE A 26 -8.66 -20.46 8.57
CA PHE A 26 -7.47 -20.53 7.72
C PHE A 26 -6.15 -20.61 8.51
N LEU A 27 -6.16 -20.44 9.83
CA LEU A 27 -4.95 -20.35 10.67
C LEU A 27 -3.88 -21.44 10.44
N PRO A 28 -4.23 -22.74 10.28
CA PRO A 28 -3.24 -23.78 10.03
C PRO A 28 -2.43 -23.59 8.73
N TYR A 29 -2.92 -22.75 7.82
CA TYR A 29 -2.34 -22.50 6.51
C TYR A 29 -1.63 -21.14 6.41
N VAL A 30 -1.69 -20.30 7.45
CA VAL A 30 -1.06 -18.97 7.44
C VAL A 30 0.44 -19.07 7.23
N GLU A 31 1.14 -19.80 8.09
CA GLU A 31 2.60 -19.93 8.02
C GLU A 31 3.11 -20.49 6.68
N PRO A 32 2.61 -21.65 6.18
CA PRO A 32 3.06 -22.17 4.89
C PRO A 32 2.72 -21.22 3.73
N SER A 33 1.54 -20.58 3.75
CA SER A 33 1.17 -19.63 2.69
C SER A 33 2.06 -18.40 2.70
N MET A 34 2.33 -17.80 3.86
CA MET A 34 3.19 -16.63 3.99
C MET A 34 4.63 -16.91 3.55
N SER A 35 5.16 -18.10 3.86
CA SER A 35 6.51 -18.52 3.46
C SER A 35 6.72 -18.57 1.95
N GLU A 36 5.65 -18.83 1.19
CA GLU A 36 5.67 -18.89 -0.27
C GLU A 36 5.26 -17.56 -0.93
N LEU A 37 4.28 -16.85 -0.36
CA LEU A 37 3.75 -15.61 -0.94
C LEU A 37 4.71 -14.43 -0.80
N ILE A 38 5.37 -14.25 0.35
CA ILE A 38 6.25 -13.09 0.59
C ILE A 38 7.40 -13.02 -0.44
N PRO A 39 8.13 -14.11 -0.74
CA PRO A 39 9.15 -14.07 -1.78
C PRO A 39 8.62 -13.72 -3.19
N LEU A 40 7.36 -14.06 -3.47
CA LEU A 40 6.73 -13.80 -4.77
C LEU A 40 6.25 -12.35 -4.93
N ILE A 41 6.14 -11.59 -3.84
CA ILE A 41 5.90 -10.13 -3.90
C ILE A 41 7.03 -9.45 -4.69
N ALA A 42 8.28 -9.91 -4.60
CA ALA A 42 9.41 -9.35 -5.34
C ALA A 42 9.73 -10.11 -6.65
N PHE A 43 8.77 -10.87 -7.19
CA PHE A 43 8.99 -11.70 -8.38
C PHE A 43 9.24 -10.87 -9.66
N GLN A 44 10.50 -10.83 -10.09
CA GLN A 44 10.96 -9.95 -11.17
C GLN A 44 10.33 -10.18 -12.57
N TYR A 45 9.65 -11.30 -12.80
CA TYR A 45 9.26 -11.70 -14.15
C TYR A 45 7.80 -11.41 -14.53
N SER A 46 6.93 -11.08 -13.56
CA SER A 46 5.51 -10.84 -13.83
C SER A 46 4.92 -9.93 -12.76
N SER A 47 4.41 -8.75 -13.17
CA SER A 47 3.68 -7.84 -12.29
C SER A 47 2.39 -8.48 -11.76
N GLU A 48 1.70 -9.25 -12.61
CA GLU A 48 0.50 -10.00 -12.22
C GLU A 48 0.76 -10.99 -11.07
N VAL A 49 1.85 -11.76 -11.14
CA VAL A 49 2.23 -12.66 -10.04
C VAL A 49 2.51 -11.86 -8.77
N ARG A 50 3.23 -10.74 -8.88
CA ARG A 50 3.55 -9.94 -7.69
C ARG A 50 2.32 -9.30 -7.05
N SER A 51 1.44 -8.68 -7.83
CA SER A 51 0.24 -8.00 -7.32
C SER A 51 -0.77 -9.00 -6.74
N THR A 52 -1.00 -10.14 -7.41
CA THR A 52 -1.86 -11.20 -6.86
C THR A 52 -1.28 -11.82 -5.59
N CYS A 53 0.04 -12.02 -5.51
CA CYS A 53 0.67 -12.52 -4.29
C CYS A 53 0.64 -11.49 -3.15
N ALA A 54 0.72 -10.19 -3.45
CA ALA A 54 0.58 -9.14 -2.45
C ALA A 54 -0.82 -9.13 -1.82
N GLN A 55 -1.86 -9.15 -2.64
CA GLN A 55 -3.24 -9.22 -2.16
C GLN A 55 -3.51 -10.52 -1.37
N ALA A 56 -3.04 -11.67 -1.88
CA ALA A 56 -3.16 -12.93 -1.17
C ALA A 56 -2.41 -12.92 0.18
N ALA A 57 -1.19 -12.37 0.23
CA ALA A 57 -0.44 -12.27 1.47
C ALA A 57 -1.13 -11.38 2.51
N ALA A 58 -1.73 -10.26 2.08
CA ALA A 58 -2.53 -9.40 2.95
C ALA A 58 -3.76 -10.15 3.50
N ALA A 59 -4.53 -10.85 2.66
CA ALA A 59 -5.68 -11.65 3.11
C ALA A 59 -5.27 -12.76 4.09
N VAL A 60 -4.17 -13.48 3.80
CA VAL A 60 -3.62 -14.51 4.70
C VAL A 60 -3.16 -13.90 6.03
N PHE A 61 -2.53 -12.72 6.01
CA PHE A 61 -2.18 -11.99 7.21
C PHE A 61 -3.42 -11.58 8.03
N ASN A 62 -4.50 -11.18 7.36
CA ASN A 62 -5.75 -10.83 8.02
C ASN A 62 -6.31 -12.03 8.79
N CYS A 63 -6.22 -13.26 8.25
CA CYS A 63 -6.56 -14.48 8.98
C CYS A 63 -5.75 -14.64 10.28
N ALA A 64 -4.44 -14.33 10.24
CA ALA A 64 -3.59 -14.35 11.44
C ALA A 64 -4.05 -13.34 12.49
N CYS A 65 -4.55 -12.18 12.07
CA CYS A 65 -5.10 -11.15 12.94
C CYS A 65 -6.45 -11.55 13.58
N LEU A 66 -7.14 -12.54 13.05
CA LEU A 66 -8.41 -13.05 13.61
C LEU A 66 -8.19 -14.16 14.66
N SER A 67 -6.94 -14.54 14.93
CA SER A 67 -6.60 -15.55 15.94
C SER A 67 -6.71 -15.03 17.37
N ASP A 68 -7.07 -15.92 18.30
CA ASP A 68 -6.88 -15.69 19.73
C ASP A 68 -5.39 -15.55 20.10
N ASN A 69 -4.48 -16.17 19.32
CA ASN A 69 -3.04 -15.99 19.47
C ASN A 69 -2.47 -15.16 18.31
N LEU A 70 -2.13 -13.92 18.61
CA LEU A 70 -1.59 -12.94 17.66
C LEU A 70 -0.08 -13.08 17.40
N ASP A 71 0.60 -14.13 17.88
CA ASP A 71 2.04 -14.33 17.67
C ASP A 71 2.41 -14.36 16.19
N LEU A 72 1.63 -15.05 15.35
CA LEU A 72 1.88 -15.10 13.91
C LEU A 72 1.69 -13.72 13.26
N ALA A 73 0.63 -13.01 13.62
CA ALA A 73 0.40 -11.65 13.11
C ALA A 73 1.53 -10.70 13.55
N ARG A 74 1.95 -10.75 14.82
CA ARG A 74 3.08 -9.96 15.33
C ARG A 74 4.36 -10.23 14.57
N ASP A 75 4.60 -11.49 14.21
CA ASP A 75 5.84 -11.93 13.59
C ASP A 75 5.89 -11.58 12.10
N TYR A 76 4.75 -11.68 11.39
CA TYR A 76 4.67 -11.38 9.96
C TYR A 76 4.43 -9.90 9.63
N LEU A 77 3.78 -9.13 10.50
CA LEU A 77 3.46 -7.72 10.26
C LEU A 77 4.67 -6.90 9.76
N PRO A 78 5.82 -6.86 10.46
CA PRO A 78 6.94 -6.03 10.02
C PRO A 78 7.55 -6.50 8.68
N VAL A 79 7.57 -7.82 8.44
CA VAL A 79 8.15 -8.41 7.23
C VAL A 79 7.27 -8.12 6.02
N LEU A 80 5.96 -8.34 6.16
CA LEU A 80 4.99 -8.12 5.09
C LEU A 80 4.87 -6.62 4.76
N ALA A 81 4.74 -5.77 5.77
CA ALA A 81 4.61 -4.33 5.56
C ALA A 81 5.83 -3.75 4.82
N LEU A 82 7.05 -4.16 5.20
CA LEU A 82 8.27 -3.72 4.52
C LEU A 82 8.37 -4.26 3.10
N ALA A 83 8.00 -5.53 2.87
CA ALA A 83 8.02 -6.15 1.55
C ALA A 83 7.06 -5.45 0.58
N LEU A 84 5.81 -5.24 1.00
CA LEU A 84 4.80 -4.51 0.21
C LEU A 84 5.23 -3.07 -0.08
N CYS A 85 5.72 -2.36 0.95
CA CYS A 85 6.15 -0.97 0.81
C CYS A 85 7.32 -0.82 -0.17
N LYS A 86 8.38 -1.65 -0.04
CA LYS A 86 9.50 -1.65 -0.97
C LYS A 86 9.08 -2.05 -2.39
N GLN A 87 8.18 -3.02 -2.51
CA GLN A 87 7.72 -3.44 -3.81
C GLN A 87 6.95 -2.32 -4.51
N THR A 88 6.06 -1.63 -3.79
CA THR A 88 5.33 -0.45 -4.28
C THR A 88 6.29 0.62 -4.83
N GLU A 89 7.41 0.89 -4.15
CA GLU A 89 8.45 1.83 -4.61
C GLU A 89 9.14 1.40 -5.90
N SER A 90 9.30 0.10 -6.10
CA SER A 90 9.98 -0.47 -7.26
C SER A 90 9.09 -0.66 -8.49
N GLU A 91 7.77 -0.56 -8.33
CA GLU A 91 6.83 -0.73 -9.43
C GLU A 91 6.93 0.41 -10.44
N LYS A 92 6.69 0.06 -11.69
CA LYS A 92 6.62 1.05 -12.75
C LYS A 92 5.29 1.79 -12.68
N THR A 93 5.34 3.09 -12.86
CA THR A 93 4.15 3.96 -12.79
C THR A 93 3.36 4.02 -14.10
N ASP A 94 3.72 3.22 -15.11
CA ASP A 94 2.92 3.03 -16.32
C ASP A 94 1.73 2.08 -16.09
N ASP A 95 1.80 1.24 -15.05
CA ASP A 95 0.72 0.36 -14.59
C ASP A 95 0.28 0.75 -13.18
N MET A 96 -0.52 1.82 -13.09
CA MET A 96 -1.03 2.32 -11.81
C MET A 96 -1.94 1.32 -11.08
N ASP A 97 -2.52 0.36 -11.78
CA ASP A 97 -3.39 -0.66 -11.16
C ASP A 97 -2.55 -1.63 -10.33
N VAL A 98 -1.34 -1.95 -10.80
CA VAL A 98 -0.34 -2.73 -10.04
C VAL A 98 0.17 -1.94 -8.84
N VAL A 99 0.50 -0.65 -9.00
CA VAL A 99 0.91 0.23 -7.89
C VAL A 99 -0.19 0.30 -6.81
N TYR A 100 -1.45 0.49 -7.24
CA TYR A 100 -2.61 0.48 -6.37
C TYR A 100 -2.71 -0.83 -5.59
N ALA A 101 -2.60 -1.98 -6.27
CA ALA A 101 -2.73 -3.28 -5.61
C ALA A 101 -1.74 -3.49 -4.45
N PHE A 102 -0.50 -3.00 -4.55
CA PHE A 102 0.45 -3.06 -3.43
C PHE A 102 0.16 -2.05 -2.34
N ALA A 103 -0.17 -0.80 -2.71
CA ALA A 103 -0.50 0.24 -1.75
C ALA A 103 -1.73 -0.17 -0.91
N ASP A 104 -2.75 -0.69 -1.57
CA ASP A 104 -3.98 -1.23 -0.99
C ASP A 104 -3.68 -2.42 -0.07
N ALA A 105 -2.92 -3.42 -0.53
CA ALA A 105 -2.51 -4.55 0.30
C ALA A 105 -1.71 -4.13 1.56
N LEU A 106 -0.86 -3.10 1.44
CA LEU A 106 -0.14 -2.53 2.58
C LEU A 106 -1.10 -1.85 3.55
N SER A 107 -1.98 -0.99 3.04
CA SER A 107 -2.98 -0.28 3.84
C SER A 107 -3.87 -1.25 4.60
N ASP A 108 -4.36 -2.29 3.93
CA ASP A 108 -5.17 -3.35 4.52
C ASP A 108 -4.43 -4.12 5.61
N THR A 109 -3.18 -4.53 5.34
CA THR A 109 -2.32 -5.21 6.33
C THR A 109 -2.19 -4.36 7.61
N LEU A 110 -1.90 -3.07 7.46
CA LEU A 110 -1.74 -2.15 8.59
C LEU A 110 -3.08 -1.87 9.28
N TYR A 111 -4.17 -1.74 8.52
CA TYR A 111 -5.51 -1.53 9.06
C TYR A 111 -5.97 -2.71 9.91
N PHE A 112 -5.82 -3.94 9.42
CA PHE A 112 -6.23 -5.13 10.16
C PHE A 112 -5.42 -5.29 11.45
N ALA A 113 -4.10 -5.07 11.40
CA ALA A 113 -3.30 -5.04 12.61
C ALA A 113 -3.77 -3.94 13.58
N TYR A 114 -4.07 -2.73 13.08
CA TYR A 114 -4.61 -1.64 13.89
C TYR A 114 -5.95 -2.00 14.55
N ARG A 115 -6.87 -2.63 13.82
CA ARG A 115 -8.19 -3.02 14.36
C ARG A 115 -8.09 -3.98 15.53
N GLN A 116 -7.05 -4.81 15.58
CA GLN A 116 -6.82 -5.77 16.67
C GLN A 116 -6.08 -5.16 17.85
N LEU A 117 -5.59 -3.92 17.74
CA LEU A 117 -4.95 -3.24 18.86
C LEU A 117 -5.98 -2.89 19.94
N SER A 118 -5.78 -3.51 21.09
CA SER A 118 -6.43 -3.20 22.35
C SER A 118 -5.36 -3.13 23.44
N ASP A 119 -5.73 -2.69 24.65
CA ASP A 119 -4.81 -2.74 25.79
C ASP A 119 -4.33 -4.17 26.09
N GLU A 120 -5.14 -5.19 25.77
CA GLU A 120 -4.84 -6.61 25.96
C GLU A 120 -3.91 -7.17 24.86
N ASN A 121 -4.00 -6.62 23.65
CA ASN A 121 -3.27 -7.10 22.47
C ASN A 121 -2.16 -6.14 22.01
N ALA A 122 -1.70 -5.24 22.88
CA ALA A 122 -0.67 -4.25 22.57
C ALA A 122 0.65 -4.86 22.06
N THR A 123 0.92 -6.13 22.35
CA THR A 123 2.11 -6.84 21.86
C THR A 123 2.09 -7.13 20.36
N LEU A 124 0.94 -7.03 19.68
CA LEU A 124 0.83 -7.27 18.23
C LEU A 124 1.81 -6.40 17.42
N VAL A 125 1.98 -5.14 17.81
CA VAL A 125 2.89 -4.20 17.13
C VAL A 125 4.25 -4.08 17.82
N SER A 126 4.57 -4.94 18.80
CA SER A 126 5.84 -4.85 19.53
C SER A 126 7.09 -5.08 18.67
N LYS A 127 6.94 -5.79 17.53
CA LYS A 127 8.01 -5.96 16.54
C LYS A 127 8.02 -4.85 15.46
N PHE A 128 7.09 -3.91 15.51
CA PHE A 128 7.03 -2.76 14.61
C PHE A 128 7.82 -1.60 15.22
N SER A 129 9.11 -1.53 14.91
CA SER A 129 10.02 -0.55 15.52
C SER A 129 9.89 0.85 14.90
N VAL A 130 10.46 1.85 15.57
CA VAL A 130 10.53 3.23 15.06
C VAL A 130 11.35 3.29 13.77
N GLU A 131 12.45 2.52 13.66
CA GLU A 131 13.30 2.46 12.47
C GLU A 131 12.56 1.86 11.27
N LEU A 132 11.73 0.84 11.53
CA LEU A 132 10.86 0.27 10.51
C LEU A 132 9.80 1.28 10.07
N GLY A 133 9.12 1.94 11.02
CA GLY A 133 8.16 2.99 10.74
C GLY A 133 8.77 4.12 9.92
N GLN A 134 9.98 4.55 10.26
CA GLN A 134 10.71 5.57 9.51
C GLN A 134 11.02 5.12 8.09
N SER A 135 11.45 3.88 7.91
CA SER A 135 11.72 3.31 6.58
C SER A 135 10.45 3.27 5.71
N ILE A 136 9.34 2.81 6.27
CA ILE A 136 8.04 2.73 5.59
C ILE A 136 7.56 4.14 5.24
N VAL A 137 7.49 5.05 6.20
CA VAL A 137 6.99 6.41 5.99
C VAL A 137 7.85 7.16 4.99
N GLY A 138 9.17 7.06 5.07
CA GLY A 138 10.06 7.69 4.10
C GLY A 138 9.81 7.22 2.66
N ILE A 139 9.53 5.93 2.45
CA ILE A 139 9.13 5.39 1.14
C ILE A 139 7.76 5.93 0.71
N LEU A 140 6.76 5.85 1.59
CA LEU A 140 5.39 6.29 1.29
C LEU A 140 5.34 7.79 0.96
N MET A 141 6.10 8.62 1.67
CA MET A 141 6.19 10.04 1.39
C MET A 141 6.81 10.33 0.02
N ARG A 142 7.85 9.59 -0.39
CA ARG A 142 8.40 9.71 -1.76
C ARG A 142 7.37 9.33 -2.82
N LEU A 143 6.62 8.24 -2.60
CA LEU A 143 5.55 7.80 -3.49
C LEU A 143 4.43 8.84 -3.59
N MET A 144 4.02 9.41 -2.46
CA MET A 144 3.02 10.48 -2.43
C MET A 144 3.48 11.71 -3.20
N VAL A 145 4.73 12.17 -3.01
CA VAL A 145 5.27 13.32 -3.77
C VAL A 145 5.27 13.01 -5.26
N ALA A 146 5.74 11.83 -5.68
CA ALA A 146 5.74 11.44 -7.08
C ALA A 146 4.32 11.42 -7.67
N CYS A 147 3.34 10.91 -6.92
CA CYS A 147 1.93 10.92 -7.30
C CYS A 147 1.38 12.35 -7.44
N LEU A 148 1.62 13.22 -6.45
CA LEU A 148 1.19 14.63 -6.48
C LEU A 148 1.83 15.41 -7.63
N SER A 149 3.10 15.14 -7.95
CA SER A 149 3.79 15.73 -9.11
C SER A 149 3.15 15.31 -10.43
N ARG A 150 2.90 14.00 -10.64
CA ARG A 150 2.21 13.52 -11.86
C ARG A 150 0.80 14.08 -11.97
N ARG A 151 0.08 14.18 -10.87
CA ARG A 151 -1.24 14.83 -10.84
C ARG A 151 -1.16 16.29 -11.26
N ALA A 152 -0.21 17.06 -10.73
CA ALA A 152 -0.03 18.45 -11.12
C ALA A 152 0.25 18.60 -12.63
N GLU A 153 1.08 17.71 -13.20
CA GLU A 153 1.35 17.66 -14.65
C GLU A 153 0.10 17.32 -15.48
N LEU A 154 -0.70 16.35 -15.03
CA LEU A 154 -1.97 15.99 -15.65
C LEU A 154 -2.98 17.14 -15.59
N VAL A 155 -3.09 17.83 -14.46
CA VAL A 155 -3.94 19.02 -14.30
C VAL A 155 -3.48 20.16 -15.20
N CYS A 156 -2.17 20.39 -15.32
CA CYS A 156 -1.61 21.38 -16.25
C CYS A 156 -1.93 21.00 -17.71
N SER A 157 -1.84 19.72 -18.06
CA SER A 157 -2.20 19.22 -19.39
C SER A 157 -3.69 19.41 -19.68
N LEU A 158 -4.56 19.16 -18.69
CA LEU A 158 -6.02 19.33 -18.80
C LEU A 158 -6.42 20.80 -19.05
N HIS A 159 -5.75 21.74 -18.40
CA HIS A 159 -6.02 23.18 -18.58
C HIS A 159 -5.26 23.80 -19.75
N GLY A 160 -4.29 23.08 -20.30
CA GLY A 160 -3.42 23.48 -21.39
C GLY A 160 -2.47 24.62 -21.02
N ALA A 161 -1.29 24.67 -21.65
CA ALA A 161 -0.49 25.90 -21.67
C ALA A 161 -1.19 27.02 -22.48
N ASN A 162 -2.17 26.67 -23.35
CA ASN A 162 -2.88 27.56 -24.28
C ASN A 162 -4.38 27.21 -24.53
N GLY A 163 -5.02 26.36 -23.73
CA GLY A 163 -6.47 26.10 -23.83
C GLY A 163 -6.98 25.17 -24.95
N ASP A 164 -6.09 24.51 -25.71
CA ASP A 164 -6.48 23.50 -26.71
C ASP A 164 -6.15 22.08 -26.21
N LEU A 165 -7.09 21.44 -25.52
CA LEU A 165 -7.15 19.96 -25.53
C LEU A 165 -7.64 19.54 -26.92
N SER A 166 -6.97 18.58 -27.55
CA SER A 166 -7.17 18.28 -28.99
C SER A 166 -8.45 17.49 -29.29
N GLY A 167 -9.16 16.99 -28.27
CA GLY A 167 -10.46 16.33 -28.40
C GLY A 167 -11.04 15.81 -27.07
N GLU A 168 -12.34 15.44 -27.07
CA GLU A 168 -13.04 14.88 -25.89
C GLU A 168 -12.41 13.57 -25.38
N ASP A 169 -11.84 12.76 -26.28
CA ASP A 169 -11.19 11.49 -25.93
C ASP A 169 -9.90 11.71 -25.12
N GLU A 170 -9.04 12.65 -25.54
CA GLU A 170 -7.81 13.01 -24.81
C GLU A 170 -8.13 13.54 -23.41
N LYS A 171 -9.18 14.37 -23.30
CA LYS A 171 -9.66 14.87 -22.00
C LYS A 171 -10.05 13.71 -21.07
N LYS A 172 -10.80 12.73 -21.59
CA LYS A 172 -11.25 11.56 -20.83
C LYS A 172 -10.08 10.68 -20.39
N GLU A 173 -9.05 10.51 -21.21
CA GLU A 173 -7.82 9.79 -20.85
C GLU A 173 -7.06 10.46 -19.70
N ILE A 174 -6.93 11.79 -19.73
CA ILE A 174 -6.31 12.57 -18.65
C ILE A 174 -7.16 12.47 -17.37
N GLU A 175 -8.48 12.60 -17.46
CA GLU A 175 -9.39 12.44 -16.31
C GLU A 175 -9.29 11.04 -15.69
N ASN A 176 -9.22 9.99 -16.50
CA ASN A 176 -9.00 8.61 -16.02
C ASN A 176 -7.65 8.49 -15.30
N SER A 177 -6.59 9.09 -15.85
CA SER A 177 -5.27 9.07 -15.23
C SER A 177 -5.26 9.81 -13.88
N LEU A 178 -5.95 10.95 -13.79
CA LEU A 178 -6.13 11.69 -12.54
C LEU A 178 -6.87 10.87 -11.47
N ASN A 179 -7.88 10.08 -11.88
CA ASN A 179 -8.61 9.19 -10.97
C ASN A 179 -7.69 8.08 -10.44
N LYS A 180 -6.91 7.43 -11.30
CA LYS A 180 -5.95 6.39 -10.88
C LYS A 180 -4.93 6.91 -9.87
N GLU A 181 -4.40 8.12 -10.08
CA GLU A 181 -3.51 8.75 -9.10
C GLU A 181 -4.24 9.05 -7.77
N GLN A 182 -5.50 9.47 -7.82
CA GLN A 182 -6.30 9.71 -6.61
C GLN A 182 -6.53 8.42 -5.83
N GLU A 183 -6.86 7.32 -6.51
CA GLU A 183 -7.09 6.01 -5.91
C GLU A 183 -5.85 5.51 -5.16
N VAL A 184 -4.65 5.79 -5.68
CA VAL A 184 -3.38 5.40 -5.04
C VAL A 184 -3.03 6.27 -3.84
N LEU A 185 -3.42 7.55 -3.81
CA LEU A 185 -3.10 8.43 -2.67
C LEU A 185 -3.73 7.95 -1.37
N THR A 186 -4.98 7.48 -1.40
CA THR A 186 -5.72 7.04 -0.21
C THR A 186 -4.99 5.96 0.59
N PRO A 187 -4.63 4.79 0.01
CA PRO A 187 -3.94 3.75 0.76
C PRO A 187 -2.52 4.16 1.21
N LEU A 188 -1.84 5.06 0.50
CA LEU A 188 -0.54 5.59 0.94
C LEU A 188 -0.69 6.44 2.21
N VAL A 189 -1.67 7.36 2.23
CA VAL A 189 -1.96 8.22 3.39
C VAL A 189 -2.43 7.38 4.58
N ASP A 190 -3.33 6.43 4.34
CA ASP A 190 -3.83 5.52 5.38
C ASP A 190 -2.70 4.72 6.01
N SER A 191 -1.77 4.20 5.21
CA SER A 191 -0.59 3.46 5.69
C SER A 191 0.31 4.30 6.60
N ILE A 192 0.50 5.59 6.29
CA ILE A 192 1.21 6.54 7.18
C ILE A 192 0.40 6.74 8.46
N GLY A 193 -0.92 6.90 8.35
CA GLY A 193 -1.83 7.06 9.49
C GLY A 193 -1.82 5.87 10.45
N TYR A 194 -1.80 4.64 9.93
CA TYR A 194 -1.68 3.42 10.75
C TYR A 194 -0.30 3.30 11.39
N THR A 195 0.76 3.67 10.66
CA THR A 195 2.12 3.72 11.23
C THR A 195 2.20 4.69 12.41
N LEU A 196 1.57 5.87 12.29
CA LEU A 196 1.42 6.81 13.40
C LEU A 196 0.64 6.19 14.55
N LYS A 197 -0.47 5.51 14.29
CA LYS A 197 -1.29 4.85 15.32
C LYS A 197 -0.54 3.75 16.06
N PHE A 198 0.37 3.04 15.40
CA PHE A 198 1.22 2.01 16.03
C PHE A 198 2.25 2.63 16.96
N LEU A 199 2.97 3.65 16.48
CA LEU A 199 4.10 4.24 17.20
C LEU A 199 3.68 5.30 18.23
N LYS A 200 2.48 5.88 18.10
CA LYS A 200 1.94 6.93 18.97
C LYS A 200 2.97 8.07 19.14
N GLU A 201 3.36 8.39 20.37
CA GLU A 201 4.34 9.43 20.66
C GLU A 201 5.71 9.18 20.01
N ALA A 202 6.09 7.91 19.82
CA ALA A 202 7.35 7.54 19.17
C ALA A 202 7.38 7.85 17.66
N PHE A 203 6.24 8.27 17.07
CA PHE A 203 6.16 8.73 15.70
C PHE A 203 6.73 10.15 15.51
N LEU A 204 6.85 10.96 16.58
CA LEU A 204 7.22 12.37 16.47
C LEU A 204 8.52 12.61 15.67
N PRO A 205 9.62 11.86 15.89
CA PRO A 205 10.85 12.04 15.11
C PRO A 205 10.65 11.75 13.61
N ILE A 206 9.78 10.80 13.27
CA ILE A 206 9.44 10.47 11.88
C ILE A 206 8.62 11.61 11.26
N PHE A 207 7.67 12.16 12.02
CA PHE A 207 6.87 13.30 11.55
C PHE A 207 7.76 14.50 11.19
N ASP A 208 8.68 14.87 12.09
CA ASP A 208 9.57 16.01 11.90
C ASP A 208 10.55 15.81 10.73
N ALA A 209 11.04 14.58 10.54
CA ALA A 209 12.02 14.26 9.50
C ALA A 209 11.40 14.07 8.11
N ASP A 210 10.29 13.33 8.03
CA ASP A 210 9.79 12.78 6.77
C ASP A 210 8.43 13.36 6.35
N VAL A 211 7.57 13.77 7.28
CA VAL A 211 6.19 14.20 6.96
C VAL A 211 6.08 15.71 6.85
N ALA A 212 6.45 16.44 7.90
CA ALA A 212 6.25 17.89 8.00
C ALA A 212 6.97 18.68 6.88
N PRO A 213 8.24 18.38 6.51
CA PRO A 213 8.93 19.11 5.45
C PRO A 213 8.28 18.96 4.08
N ILE A 214 7.65 17.80 3.83
CA ILE A 214 7.06 17.46 2.55
C ILE A 214 5.64 18.00 2.44
N LEU A 215 4.80 17.85 3.48
CA LEU A 215 3.41 18.32 3.43
C LEU A 215 3.27 19.82 3.64
N GLY A 216 4.21 20.47 4.35
CA GLY A 216 4.18 21.91 4.60
C GLY A 216 3.91 22.78 3.36
N PRO A 217 4.61 22.57 2.23
CA PRO A 217 4.34 23.26 0.96
C PRO A 217 2.94 23.00 0.38
N TYR A 218 2.38 21.80 0.50
CA TYR A 218 1.06 21.44 -0.04
C TYR A 218 -0.10 21.96 0.81
N LEU A 219 0.12 22.14 2.11
CA LEU A 219 -0.82 22.76 3.05
C LEU A 219 -0.88 24.31 2.91
N GLY A 220 0.02 24.88 2.10
CA GLY A 220 -0.01 26.28 1.66
C GLY A 220 -0.82 26.48 0.38
N GLU A 221 -0.46 27.49 -0.41
CA GLU A 221 -1.22 27.85 -1.62
C GLU A 221 -0.94 26.92 -2.82
N SER A 222 -1.62 25.77 -2.93
CA SER A 222 -1.64 24.94 -4.17
C SER A 222 -2.71 25.38 -5.20
N PRO A 223 -2.43 25.42 -6.52
CA PRO A 223 -3.45 25.66 -7.54
C PRO A 223 -4.44 24.49 -7.74
N ASP A 224 -4.10 23.28 -7.27
CA ASP A 224 -5.03 22.15 -7.23
C ASP A 224 -5.80 22.16 -5.89
N THR A 225 -7.05 22.62 -5.94
CA THR A 225 -7.94 22.65 -4.78
C THR A 225 -8.25 21.26 -4.21
N ARG A 226 -8.14 20.18 -5.01
CA ARG A 226 -8.29 18.79 -4.55
C ARG A 226 -7.01 18.23 -3.92
N ALA A 227 -5.85 18.86 -4.18
CA ALA A 227 -4.62 18.58 -3.45
C ALA A 227 -4.51 19.36 -2.13
N ARG A 228 -5.31 20.42 -1.95
CA ARG A 228 -5.34 21.21 -0.70
C ARG A 228 -6.10 20.52 0.42
N PHE A 229 -7.12 19.72 0.10
CA PHE A 229 -7.97 19.02 1.05
C PHE A 229 -8.55 17.78 0.35
N ALA A 230 -8.37 16.61 0.97
CA ALA A 230 -9.43 15.60 0.95
C ALA A 230 -10.64 16.15 1.72
#